data_AF-A0A093ENH0-F1
#
_entry.id   AF-A0A093ENH0-F1
#
_cell.length_a   1.000
_cell.length_b   1.000
_cell.length_c   1.000
_cell.angle_alpha   90.00
_cell.angle_beta   90.00
_cell.angle_gamma   90.00
#
_symmetry.space_group_name_H-M   'P 1'
#
loop_
_entity.id
_entity.type
_entity.pdbx_description
1 polymer ?
#
loop_
_entity_poly.entity_id
_entity_poly.type
_entity_poly.pdbx_seq_one_letter_code
_entity_poly.pdbx_strand_id
1 'polypeptide(L)'
;LQTRGRYKSKLHSVTDCIAGLTVEQKCELAERELSELRDEIQRMKEDSEQTLKNLEAVNEEADVWWTDVKKAISDFENDIVSTISRRKGSIIAFEKVLRYMEEKNRQRDLLREKLLLKNYLLKSYKKKLQQQLRQKEKMGETLREVRLQQLQVRNAQYQEKIDGKNEELLQLKLTSGKTVQVLNFYKRKLQDAMETSTSLMKDISQRKELLEKMEREAALVEKLREQLSDCSVPPVLSYVQKKMDVTDLENSLKAWERKVAGGEMSLQSYRRAWNQVKMSGNQH
;
A
#
# COMPACT_ATOMS: atom_id res chain seq x y z
N LEU A 1 -10.88 -35.50 -70.80
CA LEU A 1 -11.82 -36.21 -69.91
C LEU A 1 -11.09 -36.47 -68.59
N GLN A 2 -11.29 -35.64 -67.55
CA GLN A 2 -12.08 -36.00 -66.34
C GLN A 2 -11.66 -37.38 -65.78
N THR A 3 -11.12 -37.56 -64.57
CA THR A 3 -11.51 -37.03 -63.25
C THR A 3 -10.39 -37.33 -62.23
N ARG A 4 -9.94 -36.37 -61.41
CA ARG A 4 -10.39 -36.14 -60.02
C ARG A 4 -10.13 -37.31 -59.04
N GLY A 5 -8.96 -37.31 -58.41
CA GLY A 5 -8.66 -38.05 -57.17
C GLY A 5 -8.16 -37.07 -56.11
N ARG A 6 -9.05 -36.66 -55.20
CA ARG A 6 -8.85 -35.63 -54.18
C ARG A 6 -8.45 -36.30 -52.85
N TYR A 7 -7.16 -36.56 -52.64
CA TYR A 7 -6.64 -36.86 -51.29
C TYR A 7 -6.29 -35.55 -50.60
N LYS A 8 -7.13 -35.14 -49.65
CA LYS A 8 -6.84 -34.05 -48.70
C LYS A 8 -5.87 -34.58 -47.63
N SER A 9 -4.58 -34.33 -47.77
CA SER A 9 -3.67 -34.26 -46.63
C SER A 9 -3.79 -32.85 -46.03
N LYS A 10 -4.29 -32.76 -44.79
CA LYS A 10 -4.22 -31.54 -43.99
C LYS A 10 -2.75 -31.33 -43.60
N LEU A 11 -2.03 -30.54 -44.40
CA LEU A 11 -0.74 -29.97 -44.03
C LEU A 11 -0.78 -28.49 -44.43
N HIS A 12 -1.32 -27.65 -43.55
CA HIS A 12 -0.91 -26.27 -43.30
C HIS A 12 -1.92 -25.55 -42.40
N SER A 13 -1.48 -25.17 -41.20
CA SER A 13 -1.39 -23.76 -40.84
C SER A 13 0.03 -23.61 -40.26
N VAL A 14 0.94 -22.84 -40.88
CA VAL A 14 0.96 -21.37 -40.77
C VAL A 14 0.83 -21.04 -39.29
N THR A 15 1.91 -20.89 -38.54
CA THR A 15 3.11 -20.10 -38.79
C THR A 15 4.22 -20.71 -37.95
N ASP A 16 5.38 -20.98 -38.53
CA ASP A 16 6.61 -20.58 -37.86
C ASP A 16 6.39 -19.09 -37.54
N CYS A 17 5.86 -18.82 -36.35
CA CYS A 17 5.95 -17.50 -35.78
C CYS A 17 7.45 -17.30 -35.67
N ILE A 18 8.02 -16.64 -36.67
CA ILE A 18 9.10 -15.71 -36.46
C ILE A 18 8.56 -14.84 -35.32
N ALA A 19 8.83 -15.25 -34.08
CA ALA A 19 8.49 -14.51 -32.90
C ALA A 19 9.33 -13.26 -33.05
N GLY A 20 8.73 -12.23 -33.64
CA GLY A 20 9.38 -10.95 -33.84
C GLY A 20 9.91 -10.52 -32.48
N LEU A 21 11.18 -10.10 -32.45
CA LEU A 21 11.81 -9.62 -31.23
C LEU A 21 10.85 -8.68 -30.51
N THR A 22 10.70 -8.89 -29.20
CA THR A 22 9.88 -8.01 -28.38
C THR A 22 10.44 -6.59 -28.45
N VAL A 23 9.61 -5.59 -28.17
CA VAL A 23 10.05 -4.19 -28.18
C VAL A 23 11.26 -4.00 -27.26
N GLU A 24 11.26 -4.66 -26.10
CA GLU A 24 12.39 -4.67 -25.16
C GLU A 24 13.66 -5.27 -25.78
N GLN A 25 13.58 -6.44 -26.42
CA GLN A 25 14.74 -7.04 -27.10
C GLN A 25 15.27 -6.18 -28.25
N LYS A 26 14.39 -5.45 -28.96
CA LYS A 26 14.79 -4.50 -29.99
C LYS A 26 15.49 -3.28 -29.39
N CYS A 27 15.03 -2.78 -28.25
CA CYS A 27 15.68 -1.69 -27.52
C CYS A 27 17.05 -2.14 -27.00
N GLU A 28 17.15 -3.32 -26.38
CA GLU A 28 18.43 -3.88 -25.91
C GLU A 28 19.42 -4.08 -27.05
N LEU A 29 18.96 -4.59 -28.21
CA LEU A 29 19.80 -4.72 -29.39
C LEU A 29 20.25 -3.36 -29.92
N ALA A 30 19.34 -2.38 -30.01
CA ALA A 30 19.67 -1.03 -30.44
C ALA A 30 20.67 -0.34 -29.49
N GLU A 31 20.53 -0.53 -28.18
CA GLU A 31 21.47 -0.01 -27.18
C GLU A 31 22.84 -0.67 -27.29
N ARG A 32 22.89 -1.99 -27.51
CA ARG A 32 24.14 -2.71 -27.74
C ARG A 32 24.84 -2.23 -29.00
N GLU A 33 24.14 -2.17 -30.13
CA GLU A 33 24.68 -1.67 -31.40
C GLU A 33 25.17 -0.23 -31.25
N LEU A 34 24.42 0.64 -30.54
CA LEU A 34 24.87 2.00 -30.23
C LEU A 34 26.15 2.01 -29.38
N SER A 35 26.29 1.10 -28.41
CA SER A 35 27.51 0.97 -27.61
C SER A 35 28.69 0.50 -28.46
N GLU A 36 28.48 -0.54 -29.28
CA GLU A 36 29.51 -1.09 -30.15
C GLU A 36 30.01 -0.07 -31.18
N LEU A 37 29.09 0.68 -31.79
CA LEU A 37 29.43 1.77 -32.72
C LEU A 37 30.17 2.90 -32.02
N ARG A 38 29.79 3.25 -30.78
CA ARG A 38 30.53 4.26 -29.99
C ARG A 38 31.95 3.80 -29.71
N ASP A 39 32.12 2.53 -29.31
CA ASP A 39 33.43 1.97 -29.06
C ASP A 39 34.27 1.89 -30.34
N GLU A 40 33.66 1.57 -31.48
CA GLU A 40 34.34 1.56 -32.79
C GLU A 40 34.76 2.97 -33.24
N ILE A 41 33.89 3.97 -33.10
CA ILE A 41 34.22 5.37 -33.37
C ILE A 41 35.38 5.83 -32.49
N GLN A 42 35.36 5.45 -31.21
CA GLN A 42 36.43 5.81 -30.27
C GLN A 42 37.76 5.14 -30.65
N ARG A 43 37.76 3.84 -30.97
CA ARG A 43 38.95 3.13 -31.46
C ARG A 43 39.50 3.78 -32.74
N MET A 44 38.65 4.03 -33.72
CA MET A 44 39.04 4.68 -34.97
C MET A 44 39.63 6.07 -34.72
N LYS A 45 39.06 6.83 -33.78
CA LYS A 45 39.58 8.14 -33.39
C LYS A 45 40.97 8.02 -32.78
N GLU A 46 41.17 7.11 -31.84
CA GLU A 46 42.47 6.87 -31.19
C GLU A 46 43.54 6.43 -32.21
N ASP A 47 43.19 5.52 -33.12
CA ASP A 47 44.09 5.06 -34.19
C ASP A 47 44.44 6.20 -35.16
N SER A 48 43.47 7.03 -35.53
CA SER A 48 43.68 8.20 -36.38
C SER A 48 44.57 9.24 -35.71
N GLU A 49 44.37 9.50 -34.41
CA GLU A 49 45.16 10.44 -33.63
C GLU A 49 46.60 9.94 -33.44
N GLN A 50 46.78 8.65 -33.19
CA GLN A 50 48.10 8.03 -33.12
C GLN A 50 48.83 8.11 -34.46
N THR A 51 48.12 7.87 -35.57
CA THR A 51 48.68 7.98 -36.92
C THR A 51 49.08 9.41 -37.23
N LEU A 52 48.23 10.39 -36.89
CA LEU A 52 48.49 11.81 -37.07
C LEU A 52 49.74 12.24 -36.29
N LYS A 53 49.85 11.87 -35.01
CA LYS A 53 51.04 12.14 -34.19
C LYS A 53 52.31 11.52 -34.77
N ASN A 54 52.22 10.32 -35.32
CA ASN A 54 53.36 9.67 -35.98
C ASN A 54 53.79 10.42 -37.24
N LEU A 55 52.83 10.87 -38.05
CA LEU A 55 53.11 11.66 -39.26
C LEU A 55 53.70 13.03 -38.92
N GLU A 56 53.18 13.71 -37.90
CA GLU A 56 53.75 14.97 -37.38
C GLU A 56 55.20 14.76 -36.94
N ALA A 57 55.49 13.72 -36.16
CA ALA A 57 56.85 13.41 -35.73
C ALA A 57 57.80 13.12 -36.90
N VAL A 58 57.32 12.41 -37.94
CA VAL A 58 58.11 12.16 -39.16
C VAL A 58 58.35 13.45 -39.94
N ASN A 59 57.37 14.35 -40.00
CA ASN A 59 57.52 15.64 -40.69
C ASN A 59 58.52 16.54 -39.95
N GLU A 60 58.42 16.63 -38.62
CA GLU A 60 59.39 17.36 -37.79
C GLU A 60 60.80 16.80 -37.95
N GLU A 61 60.95 15.47 -37.99
CA GLU A 61 62.23 14.84 -38.28
C GLU A 61 62.74 15.26 -39.68
N ALA A 62 61.91 15.14 -40.71
CA ALA A 62 62.28 15.51 -42.07
C ALA A 62 62.72 16.99 -42.19
N ASP A 63 62.04 17.90 -41.50
CA ASP A 63 62.40 19.32 -41.44
C ASP A 63 63.78 19.54 -40.82
N VAL A 64 64.07 18.87 -39.69
CA VAL A 64 65.39 18.92 -39.05
C VAL A 64 66.45 18.38 -40.00
N TRP A 65 66.23 17.20 -40.60
CA TRP A 65 67.16 16.61 -41.58
C TRP A 65 67.41 17.54 -42.77
N TRP A 66 66.37 18.20 -43.28
CA TRP A 66 66.49 19.15 -44.39
C TRP A 66 67.37 20.35 -44.02
N THR A 67 67.19 20.91 -42.82
CA THR A 67 68.05 21.99 -42.33
C THR A 67 69.51 21.57 -42.17
N ASP A 68 69.76 20.37 -41.65
CA ASP A 68 71.11 19.81 -41.48
C ASP A 68 71.80 19.55 -42.82
N VAL A 69 71.08 19.00 -43.81
CA VAL A 69 71.60 18.76 -45.16
C VAL A 69 71.95 20.07 -45.85
N LYS A 70 71.06 21.07 -45.79
CA LYS A 70 71.35 22.40 -46.35
C LYS A 70 72.60 23.03 -45.73
N LYS A 71 72.74 22.92 -44.41
CA LYS A 71 73.92 23.40 -43.71
C LYS A 71 75.17 22.63 -44.14
N ALA A 72 75.10 21.30 -44.22
CA ALA A 72 76.23 20.47 -44.67
C ALA A 72 76.69 20.79 -46.10
N ILE A 73 75.74 21.07 -47.00
CA ILE A 73 76.04 21.53 -48.38
C ILE A 73 76.76 22.88 -48.35
N SER A 74 76.19 23.87 -47.65
CA SER A 74 76.80 25.20 -47.51
C SER A 74 78.20 25.14 -46.89
N ASP A 75 78.37 24.37 -45.82
CA ASP A 75 79.67 24.17 -45.16
C ASP A 75 80.69 23.53 -46.12
N PHE A 76 80.27 22.52 -46.91
CA PHE A 76 81.13 21.89 -47.91
C PHE A 76 81.52 22.84 -49.06
N GLU A 77 80.57 23.62 -49.57
CA GLU A 77 80.84 24.61 -50.61
C GLU A 77 81.84 25.67 -50.13
N ASN A 78 81.65 26.18 -48.91
CA ASN A 78 82.51 27.18 -48.31
C ASN A 78 83.90 26.64 -47.95
N ASP A 79 83.99 25.48 -47.31
CA ASP A 79 85.26 24.98 -46.78
C ASP A 79 86.10 24.25 -47.83
N ILE A 80 85.45 23.56 -48.76
CA ILE A 80 86.09 22.66 -49.72
C ILE A 80 86.08 23.27 -51.12
N VAL A 81 84.90 23.52 -51.70
CA VAL A 81 84.78 23.95 -53.10
C VAL A 81 85.45 25.31 -53.34
N SER A 82 85.21 26.29 -52.46
CA SER A 82 85.81 27.63 -52.58
C SER A 82 87.35 27.61 -52.45
N THR A 83 87.90 26.64 -51.70
CA THR A 83 89.35 26.52 -51.49
C THR A 83 90.01 25.79 -52.64
N ILE A 84 89.35 24.76 -53.19
CA ILE A 84 89.88 23.94 -54.29
C ILE A 84 89.82 24.70 -55.62
N SER A 85 88.81 25.53 -55.84
CA SER A 85 88.67 26.35 -57.07
C SER A 85 89.89 27.25 -57.31
N ARG A 86 90.59 27.68 -56.26
CA ARG A 86 91.82 28.47 -56.32
C ARG A 86 93.10 27.66 -56.59
N ARG A 87 93.08 26.33 -56.42
CA ARG A 87 94.26 25.42 -56.51
C ARG A 87 93.92 24.06 -57.15
N LYS A 88 93.18 24.10 -58.27
CA LYS A 88 92.67 22.93 -58.98
C LYS A 88 93.81 22.00 -59.41
N GLY A 89 93.71 20.70 -59.10
CA GLY A 89 94.69 19.68 -59.48
C GLY A 89 95.89 19.53 -58.53
N SER A 90 95.97 20.29 -57.43
CA SER A 90 97.04 20.13 -56.44
C SER A 90 96.78 18.96 -55.48
N ILE A 91 97.83 18.27 -55.05
CA ILE A 91 97.78 17.22 -54.00
C ILE A 91 97.12 17.76 -52.71
N ILE A 92 97.35 19.04 -52.41
CA ILE A 92 96.78 19.77 -51.27
C ILE A 92 95.25 19.83 -51.33
N ALA A 93 94.65 19.91 -52.53
CA ALA A 93 93.21 19.89 -52.70
C ALA A 93 92.61 18.53 -52.33
N PHE A 94 93.24 17.43 -52.78
CA PHE A 94 92.80 16.07 -52.45
C PHE A 94 92.91 15.77 -50.96
N GLU A 95 94.04 16.15 -50.34
CA GLU A 95 94.25 15.97 -48.90
C GLU A 95 93.25 16.75 -48.04
N LYS A 96 92.76 17.90 -48.53
CA LYS A 96 91.71 18.66 -47.83
C LYS A 96 90.35 17.95 -47.88
N VAL A 97 89.99 17.37 -49.02
CA VAL A 97 88.75 16.57 -49.16
C VAL A 97 88.82 15.33 -48.26
N LEU A 98 89.97 14.63 -48.25
CA LEU A 98 90.16 13.43 -47.44
C LEU A 98 89.99 13.74 -45.95
N ARG A 99 90.67 14.79 -45.44
CA ARG A 99 90.54 15.23 -44.04
C ARG A 99 89.12 15.65 -43.69
N TYR A 100 88.40 16.31 -44.59
CA TYR A 100 86.99 16.64 -44.37
C TYR A 100 86.14 15.39 -44.21
N MET A 101 86.31 14.39 -45.09
CA MET A 101 85.57 13.13 -45.01
C MET A 101 85.88 12.36 -43.73
N GLU A 102 87.15 12.30 -43.32
CA GLU A 102 87.58 11.67 -42.07
C GLU A 102 86.96 12.35 -40.85
N GLU A 103 87.00 13.69 -40.78
CA GLU A 103 86.42 14.44 -39.67
C GLU A 103 84.88 14.29 -39.63
N LYS A 104 84.19 14.31 -40.78
CA LYS A 104 82.74 14.06 -40.82
C LYS A 104 82.38 12.64 -40.40
N ASN A 105 83.16 11.64 -40.80
CA ASN A 105 82.97 10.26 -40.34
C ASN A 105 83.16 10.15 -38.82
N ARG A 106 84.22 10.78 -38.28
CA ARG A 106 84.48 10.82 -36.83
C ARG A 106 83.33 11.48 -36.06
N GLN A 107 82.80 12.60 -36.55
CA GLN A 107 81.65 13.28 -35.95
C GLN A 107 80.40 12.41 -35.96
N ARG A 108 80.13 11.70 -37.06
CA ARG A 108 79.01 10.76 -37.17
C ARG A 108 79.15 9.61 -36.17
N ASP A 109 80.34 9.06 -36.00
CA ASP A 109 80.58 7.94 -35.07
C ASP A 109 80.38 8.39 -33.61
N LEU A 110 80.87 9.58 -33.24
CA LEU A 110 80.61 10.17 -31.91
C LEU A 110 79.12 10.41 -31.65
N LEU A 111 78.39 10.91 -32.65
CA LEU A 111 76.94 11.10 -32.54
C LEU A 111 76.22 9.75 -32.37
N ARG A 112 76.63 8.73 -33.13
CA ARG A 112 76.09 7.37 -33.02
C ARG A 112 76.28 6.82 -31.62
N GLU A 113 77.47 6.91 -31.04
CA GLU A 113 77.74 6.44 -29.68
C GLU A 113 76.87 7.18 -28.64
N LYS A 114 76.77 8.50 -28.76
CA LYS A 114 75.91 9.33 -27.89
C LYS A 114 74.44 8.90 -27.99
N LEU A 115 73.92 8.65 -29.19
CA LEU A 115 72.55 8.20 -29.40
C LEU A 115 72.32 6.79 -28.86
N LEU A 116 73.28 5.87 -29.01
CA LEU A 116 73.20 4.52 -28.45
C LEU A 116 73.11 4.54 -26.92
N LEU A 117 73.95 5.34 -26.27
CA LEU A 117 73.91 5.53 -24.81
C LEU A 117 72.57 6.11 -24.35
N LYS A 118 72.07 7.15 -25.03
CA LYS A 118 70.77 7.75 -24.73
C LYS A 118 69.62 6.74 -24.93
N ASN A 119 69.67 5.94 -26.00
CA ASN A 119 68.68 4.90 -26.28
C ASN A 119 68.67 3.81 -25.19
N TYR A 120 69.85 3.36 -24.76
CA TYR A 120 69.99 2.40 -23.66
C TYR A 120 69.38 2.94 -22.35
N LEU A 121 69.72 4.18 -21.98
CA LEU A 121 69.17 4.84 -20.80
C LEU A 121 67.65 4.97 -20.87
N LEU A 122 67.11 5.46 -21.99
CA LEU A 122 65.67 5.60 -22.20
C LEU A 122 64.94 4.25 -22.16
N LYS A 123 65.51 3.21 -22.76
CA LYS A 123 64.97 1.84 -22.68
C LYS A 123 64.92 1.34 -21.23
N SER A 124 65.98 1.57 -20.45
CA SER A 124 66.03 1.19 -19.04
C SER A 124 64.99 1.97 -18.21
N TYR A 125 64.81 3.27 -18.48
CA TYR A 125 63.84 4.12 -17.81
C TYR A 125 62.40 3.73 -18.16
N LYS A 126 62.10 3.47 -19.44
CA LYS A 126 60.81 2.93 -19.91
C LYS A 126 60.45 1.65 -19.17
N LYS A 127 61.39 0.70 -19.05
CA LYS A 127 61.17 -0.56 -18.32
C LYS A 127 60.83 -0.31 -16.83
N LYS A 128 61.54 0.61 -16.17
CA LYS A 128 61.25 1.00 -14.78
C LYS A 128 59.84 1.59 -14.64
N LEU A 129 59.47 2.53 -15.50
CA LEU A 129 58.14 3.14 -15.49
C LEU A 129 57.03 2.11 -15.75
N GLN A 130 57.22 1.21 -16.71
CA GLN A 130 56.26 0.12 -16.98
C GLN A 130 56.11 -0.83 -15.78
N GLN A 131 57.19 -1.10 -15.04
CA GLN A 131 57.11 -1.90 -13.83
C GLN A 131 56.37 -1.19 -12.70
N GLN A 132 56.61 0.11 -12.51
CA GLN A 132 55.88 0.93 -11.54
C GLN A 132 54.39 1.01 -11.87
N LEU A 133 54.04 1.18 -13.15
CA LEU A 133 52.65 1.18 -13.61
C LEU A 133 51.96 -0.13 -13.26
N ARG A 134 52.56 -1.27 -13.60
CA ARG A 134 52.02 -2.59 -13.24
C ARG A 134 51.87 -2.81 -11.74
N GLN A 135 52.79 -2.30 -10.93
CA GLN A 135 52.67 -2.36 -9.47
C GLN A 135 51.50 -1.50 -8.96
N LYS A 136 51.30 -0.31 -9.52
CA LYS A 136 50.19 0.58 -9.18
C LYS A 136 48.83 -0.02 -9.59
N GLU A 137 48.75 -0.64 -10.77
CA GLU A 137 47.55 -1.34 -11.25
C GLU A 137 47.16 -2.48 -10.31
N LYS A 138 48.11 -3.37 -9.98
CA LYS A 138 47.88 -4.47 -9.02
C LYS A 138 47.47 -3.97 -7.65
N MET A 139 48.12 -2.92 -7.14
CA MET A 139 47.73 -2.32 -5.87
C MET A 139 46.31 -1.72 -5.93
N GLY A 140 45.92 -1.15 -7.07
CA GLY A 140 44.56 -0.68 -7.33
C GLY A 140 43.53 -1.81 -7.39
N GLU A 141 43.88 -2.97 -7.95
CA GLU A 141 43.05 -4.18 -7.92
C GLU A 141 42.84 -4.71 -6.51
N THR A 142 43.91 -4.86 -5.73
CA THR A 142 43.81 -5.29 -4.32
C THR A 142 42.96 -4.32 -3.50
N LEU A 143 43.12 -3.01 -3.70
CA LEU A 143 42.31 -2.01 -2.99
C LEU A 143 40.83 -2.07 -3.41
N ARG A 144 40.54 -2.33 -4.69
CA ARG A 144 39.16 -2.58 -5.17
C ARG A 144 38.56 -3.82 -4.52
N GLU A 145 39.33 -4.91 -4.44
CA GLU A 145 38.89 -6.17 -3.83
C GLU A 145 38.60 -6.00 -2.33
N VAL A 146 39.51 -5.38 -1.57
CA VAL A 146 39.30 -5.07 -0.15
C VAL A 146 38.06 -4.22 0.06
N ARG A 147 37.85 -3.21 -0.80
CA ARG A 147 36.65 -2.35 -0.72
C ARG A 147 35.37 -3.12 -1.01
N LEU A 148 35.41 -4.05 -1.96
CA LEU A 148 34.29 -4.95 -2.27
C LEU A 148 33.97 -5.85 -1.07
N GLN A 149 34.98 -6.48 -0.48
CA GLN A 149 34.81 -7.31 0.73
C GLN A 149 34.26 -6.49 1.89
N GLN A 150 34.75 -5.27 2.12
CA GLN A 150 34.22 -4.39 3.16
C GLN A 150 32.75 -4.05 2.93
N LEU A 151 32.34 -3.82 1.68
CA LEU A 151 30.94 -3.55 1.33
C LEU A 151 30.08 -4.80 1.57
N GLN A 152 30.55 -5.98 1.20
CA GLN A 152 29.87 -7.25 1.45
C GLN A 152 29.66 -7.49 2.95
N VAL A 153 30.70 -7.31 3.76
CA VAL A 153 30.61 -7.44 5.23
C VAL A 153 29.61 -6.46 5.81
N ARG A 154 29.67 -5.19 5.39
CA ARG A 154 28.73 -4.17 5.88
C ARG A 154 27.29 -4.49 5.49
N ASN A 155 27.07 -4.98 4.27
CA ASN A 155 25.74 -5.36 3.81
C ASN A 155 25.21 -6.54 4.62
N ALA A 156 26.02 -7.58 4.84
CA ALA A 156 25.66 -8.71 5.69
C ALA A 156 25.29 -8.27 7.12
N GLN A 157 26.04 -7.34 7.71
CA GLN A 157 25.74 -6.78 9.03
C GLN A 157 24.41 -5.99 9.06
N TYR A 158 24.08 -5.25 8.00
CA TYR A 158 22.80 -4.56 7.93
C TYR A 158 21.64 -5.53 7.71
N GLN A 159 21.84 -6.57 6.90
CA GLN A 159 20.84 -7.61 6.70
C GLN A 159 20.50 -8.31 8.02
N GLU A 160 21.50 -8.70 8.80
CA GLU A 160 21.30 -9.31 10.13
C GLU A 160 20.52 -8.38 11.08
N LYS A 161 20.83 -7.08 11.07
CA LYS A 161 20.08 -6.09 11.87
C LYS A 161 18.63 -5.94 11.40
N ILE A 162 18.39 -5.94 10.09
CA ILE A 162 17.05 -5.89 9.52
C ILE A 162 16.26 -7.13 9.93
N ASP A 163 16.87 -8.31 9.82
CA ASP A 163 16.24 -9.58 10.17
C ASP A 163 15.90 -9.62 11.67
N GLY A 164 16.80 -9.19 12.54
CA GLY A 164 16.53 -9.06 13.98
C GLY A 164 15.36 -8.10 14.28
N LYS A 165 15.31 -6.95 13.61
CA LYS A 165 14.20 -5.99 13.75
C LYS A 165 12.87 -6.53 13.23
N ASN A 166 12.90 -7.31 12.15
CA ASN A 166 11.71 -7.96 11.60
C ASN A 166 11.15 -9.01 12.56
N GLU A 167 12.02 -9.79 13.23
CA GLU A 167 11.60 -10.75 14.24
C GLU A 167 10.97 -10.04 15.45
N GLU A 168 11.60 -8.99 15.97
CA GLU A 168 11.02 -8.14 17.04
C GLU A 168 9.63 -7.61 16.65
N LEU A 169 9.50 -7.09 15.41
CA LEU A 169 8.24 -6.57 14.89
C LEU A 169 7.18 -7.67 14.78
N LEU A 170 7.56 -8.88 14.37
CA LEU A 170 6.66 -10.03 14.28
C LEU A 170 6.11 -10.40 15.67
N GLN A 171 6.99 -10.47 16.68
CA GLN A 171 6.58 -10.77 18.06
C GLN A 171 5.64 -9.71 18.63
N LEU A 172 5.92 -8.43 18.36
CA LEU A 172 5.03 -7.33 18.75
C LEU A 172 3.67 -7.40 18.05
N LYS A 173 3.63 -7.72 16.76
CA LYS A 173 2.37 -7.92 16.01
C LYS A 173 1.54 -9.05 16.59
N LEU A 174 2.16 -10.19 16.90
CA LEU A 174 1.48 -11.33 17.52
C LEU A 174 0.91 -10.96 18.90
N THR A 175 1.70 -10.28 19.72
CA THR A 175 1.27 -9.84 21.05
C THR A 175 0.14 -8.83 20.97
N SER A 176 0.24 -7.83 20.09
CA SER A 176 -0.83 -6.86 19.82
C SER A 176 -2.12 -7.55 19.38
N GLY A 177 -2.02 -8.51 18.45
CA GLY A 177 -3.16 -9.32 18.01
C GLY A 177 -3.84 -10.08 19.16
N LYS A 178 -3.05 -10.75 20.02
CA LYS A 178 -3.56 -11.41 21.23
C LYS A 178 -4.25 -10.44 22.17
N THR A 179 -3.65 -9.28 22.43
CA THR A 179 -4.23 -8.23 23.28
C THR A 179 -5.56 -7.73 22.73
N VAL A 180 -5.67 -7.51 21.42
CA VAL A 180 -6.93 -7.12 20.77
C VAL A 180 -8.00 -8.20 20.90
N GLN A 181 -7.64 -9.49 20.76
CA GLN A 181 -8.58 -10.59 20.98
C GLN A 181 -9.11 -10.62 22.42
N VAL A 182 -8.22 -10.47 23.41
CA VAL A 182 -8.61 -10.40 24.83
C VAL A 182 -9.50 -9.18 25.10
N LEU A 183 -9.15 -8.01 24.56
CA LEU A 183 -9.95 -6.79 24.69
C LEU A 183 -11.37 -6.98 24.11
N ASN A 184 -11.47 -7.56 22.91
CA ASN A 184 -12.76 -7.83 22.27
C ASN A 184 -13.59 -8.88 23.02
N PHE A 185 -12.94 -9.82 23.70
CA PHE A 185 -13.62 -10.76 24.58
C PHE A 185 -14.24 -10.06 25.79
N TYR A 186 -13.48 -9.22 26.50
CA TYR A 186 -14.01 -8.47 27.65
C TYR A 186 -15.04 -7.41 27.26
N LYS A 187 -14.88 -6.77 26.09
CA LYS A 187 -15.88 -5.84 25.55
C LYS A 187 -17.24 -6.52 25.35
N ARG A 188 -17.27 -7.75 24.80
CA ARG A 188 -18.50 -8.54 24.64
C ARG A 188 -19.10 -8.92 25.98
N LYS A 189 -18.30 -9.46 26.91
CA LYS A 189 -18.78 -9.76 28.27
C LYS A 189 -19.40 -8.56 28.99
N LEU A 190 -18.81 -7.38 28.83
CA LEU A 190 -19.33 -6.15 29.41
C LEU A 190 -20.66 -5.76 28.76
N GLN A 191 -20.76 -5.87 27.43
CA GLN A 191 -22.00 -5.61 26.71
C GLN A 191 -23.12 -6.55 27.17
N ASP A 192 -22.86 -7.86 27.27
CA ASP A 192 -23.82 -8.84 27.76
C ASP A 192 -24.28 -8.52 29.20
N ALA A 193 -23.34 -8.14 30.08
CA ALA A 193 -23.65 -7.71 31.45
C ALA A 193 -24.50 -6.42 31.50
N MET A 194 -24.27 -5.50 30.56
CA MET A 194 -25.04 -4.26 30.45
C MET A 194 -26.47 -4.54 29.92
N GLU A 195 -26.61 -5.42 28.94
CA GLU A 195 -27.90 -5.86 28.39
C GLU A 195 -28.73 -6.58 29.47
N THR A 196 -28.13 -7.50 30.21
CA THR A 196 -28.80 -8.15 31.36
C THR A 196 -29.19 -7.16 32.46
N SER A 197 -28.32 -6.20 32.80
CA SER A 197 -28.61 -5.15 33.77
C SER A 197 -29.78 -4.27 33.35
N THR A 198 -29.82 -3.85 32.08
CA THR A 198 -30.93 -3.06 31.51
C THR A 198 -32.25 -3.86 31.48
N SER A 199 -32.22 -5.15 31.16
CA SER A 199 -33.39 -6.03 31.27
C SER A 199 -33.89 -6.14 32.71
N LEU A 200 -32.99 -6.38 33.68
CA LEU A 200 -33.36 -6.45 35.10
C LEU A 200 -33.92 -5.12 35.61
N MET A 201 -33.37 -3.98 35.19
CA MET A 201 -33.93 -2.66 35.53
C MET A 201 -35.34 -2.48 34.99
N LYS A 202 -35.62 -2.98 33.78
CA LYS A 202 -36.97 -2.98 33.20
C LYS A 202 -37.90 -3.88 34.02
N ASP A 203 -37.49 -5.09 34.35
CA ASP A 203 -38.28 -6.04 35.15
C ASP A 203 -38.57 -5.49 36.56
N ILE A 204 -37.59 -4.84 37.20
CA ILE A 204 -37.76 -4.18 38.50
C ILE A 204 -38.79 -3.06 38.38
N SER A 205 -38.71 -2.23 37.34
CA SER A 205 -39.67 -1.16 37.10
C SER A 205 -41.09 -1.69 36.91
N GLN A 206 -41.24 -2.76 36.11
CA GLN A 206 -42.53 -3.42 35.90
C GLN A 206 -43.09 -4.03 37.19
N ARG A 207 -42.26 -4.72 37.99
CA ARG A 207 -42.67 -5.28 39.28
C ARG A 207 -43.07 -4.21 40.28
N LYS A 208 -42.37 -3.07 40.33
CA LYS A 208 -42.76 -1.93 41.17
C LYS A 208 -44.13 -1.39 40.79
N GLU A 209 -44.42 -1.24 39.49
CA GLU A 209 -45.73 -0.79 39.03
C GLU A 209 -46.85 -1.78 39.38
N LEU A 210 -46.60 -3.09 39.23
CA LEU A 210 -47.55 -4.13 39.64
C LEU A 210 -47.78 -4.13 41.14
N LEU A 211 -46.72 -3.98 41.94
CA LEU A 211 -46.81 -3.90 43.40
C LEU A 211 -47.64 -2.69 43.83
N GLU A 212 -47.43 -1.53 43.22
CA GLU A 212 -48.24 -0.34 43.49
C GLU A 212 -49.72 -0.55 43.13
N LYS A 213 -50.03 -1.26 42.04
CA LYS A 213 -51.42 -1.65 41.69
C LYS A 213 -52.02 -2.58 42.75
N MET A 214 -51.29 -3.61 43.16
CA MET A 214 -51.73 -4.54 44.20
C MET A 214 -51.93 -3.86 45.55
N GLU A 215 -51.07 -2.93 45.93
CA GLU A 215 -51.22 -2.13 47.16
C GLU A 215 -52.49 -1.27 47.12
N ARG A 216 -52.80 -0.63 45.98
CA ARG A 216 -54.06 0.11 45.78
C ARG A 216 -55.28 -0.81 45.86
N GLU A 217 -55.22 -2.00 45.25
CA GLU A 217 -56.29 -2.99 45.33
C GLU A 217 -56.48 -3.54 46.75
N ALA A 218 -55.40 -3.84 47.47
CA ALA A 218 -55.43 -4.31 48.85
C ALA A 218 -56.05 -3.25 49.78
N ALA A 219 -55.67 -1.97 49.63
CA ALA A 219 -56.28 -0.87 50.36
C ALA A 219 -57.78 -0.73 50.07
N LEU A 220 -58.20 -0.96 48.81
CA LEU A 220 -59.61 -0.97 48.43
C LEU A 220 -60.36 -2.15 49.05
N VAL A 221 -59.77 -3.35 49.07
CA VAL A 221 -60.36 -4.54 49.70
C VAL A 221 -60.54 -4.33 51.21
N GLU A 222 -59.54 -3.78 51.90
CA GLU A 222 -59.66 -3.46 53.33
C GLU A 222 -60.78 -2.44 53.58
N LYS A 223 -60.89 -1.39 52.74
CA LYS A 223 -62.01 -0.45 52.82
C LYS A 223 -63.37 -1.11 52.56
N LEU A 224 -63.47 -2.02 51.60
CA LEU A 224 -64.70 -2.78 51.35
C LEU A 224 -65.02 -3.74 52.50
N ARG A 225 -64.01 -4.32 53.16
CA ARG A 225 -64.18 -5.16 54.35
C ARG A 225 -64.72 -4.35 55.52
N GLU A 226 -64.20 -3.14 55.76
CA GLU A 226 -64.76 -2.20 56.74
C GLU A 226 -66.24 -1.88 56.42
N GLN A 227 -66.55 -1.57 55.15
CA GLN A 227 -67.94 -1.33 54.73
C GLN A 227 -68.85 -2.56 54.87
N LEU A 228 -68.33 -3.77 54.66
CA LEU A 228 -69.05 -5.02 54.87
C LEU A 228 -69.26 -5.32 56.37
N SER A 229 -68.31 -4.98 57.24
CA SER A 229 -68.52 -5.07 58.69
C SER A 229 -69.57 -4.07 59.19
N ASP A 230 -69.68 -2.90 58.55
CA ASP A 230 -70.73 -1.91 58.84
C ASP A 230 -72.11 -2.33 58.27
N CYS A 231 -72.14 -3.13 57.21
CA CYS A 231 -73.36 -3.71 56.65
C CYS A 231 -73.80 -4.97 57.40
N SER A 232 -74.54 -4.79 58.51
CA SER A 232 -75.27 -5.89 59.15
C SER A 232 -76.44 -6.32 58.26
N VAL A 233 -76.26 -7.40 57.50
CA VAL A 233 -77.34 -8.04 56.73
C VAL A 233 -78.39 -8.56 57.73
N PRO A 234 -79.63 -8.05 57.73
CA PRO A 234 -80.65 -8.48 58.66
C PRO A 234 -80.89 -9.99 58.53
N PRO A 235 -81.01 -10.75 59.63
CA PRO A 235 -81.25 -12.19 59.57
C PRO A 235 -82.45 -12.52 58.70
N VAL A 236 -82.40 -13.61 57.92
CA VAL A 236 -83.47 -14.03 56.99
C VAL A 236 -84.84 -14.07 57.70
N LEU A 237 -84.86 -14.45 58.97
CA LEU A 237 -86.05 -14.41 59.82
C LEU A 237 -86.64 -13.01 59.95
N SER A 238 -85.85 -11.94 60.11
CA SER A 238 -86.39 -10.57 60.18
C SER A 238 -86.95 -10.11 58.84
N TYR A 239 -86.35 -10.53 57.73
CA TYR A 239 -86.89 -10.27 56.40
C TYR A 239 -88.22 -11.01 56.20
N VAL A 240 -88.29 -12.29 56.58
CA VAL A 240 -89.51 -13.09 56.52
C VAL A 240 -90.59 -12.51 57.42
N GLN A 241 -90.25 -12.08 58.64
CA GLN A 241 -91.18 -11.43 59.57
C GLN A 241 -91.76 -10.15 58.95
N LYS A 242 -90.90 -9.25 58.44
CA LYS A 242 -91.36 -8.05 57.73
C LYS A 242 -92.20 -8.37 56.50
N LYS A 243 -91.92 -9.47 55.81
CA LYS A 243 -92.68 -9.91 54.63
C LYS A 243 -94.03 -10.50 55.03
N MET A 244 -94.12 -11.17 56.17
CA MET A 244 -95.39 -11.60 56.79
C MET A 244 -96.21 -10.40 57.23
N ASP A 245 -95.61 -9.42 57.90
CA ASP A 245 -96.28 -8.18 58.31
C ASP A 245 -96.87 -7.44 57.08
N VAL A 246 -96.14 -7.40 55.97
CA VAL A 246 -96.63 -6.83 54.70
C VAL A 246 -97.84 -7.63 54.18
N THR A 247 -97.78 -8.96 54.18
CA THR A 247 -98.93 -9.77 53.73
C THR A 247 -100.15 -9.67 54.64
N ASP A 248 -99.94 -9.52 55.95
CA ASP A 248 -101.03 -9.31 56.91
C ASP A 248 -101.67 -7.93 56.73
N LEU A 249 -100.86 -6.90 56.48
CA LEU A 249 -101.34 -5.57 56.12
C LEU A 249 -102.14 -5.61 54.81
N GLU A 250 -101.66 -6.30 53.77
CA GLU A 250 -102.40 -6.48 52.51
C GLU A 250 -103.74 -7.19 52.71
N ASN A 251 -103.79 -8.23 53.55
CA ASN A 251 -105.02 -8.93 53.88
C ASN A 251 -106.00 -8.05 54.66
N SER A 252 -105.48 -7.25 55.61
CA SER A 252 -106.27 -6.29 56.37
C SER A 252 -106.84 -5.20 55.46
N LEU A 253 -106.06 -4.72 54.48
CA LEU A 253 -106.47 -3.73 53.49
C LEU A 253 -107.61 -4.28 52.63
N LYS A 254 -107.48 -5.51 52.11
CA LYS A 254 -108.57 -6.21 51.39
C LYS A 254 -109.83 -6.42 52.23
N ALA A 255 -109.68 -6.66 53.54
CA ALA A 255 -110.82 -6.79 54.45
C ALA A 255 -111.53 -5.46 54.68
N TRP A 256 -110.77 -4.36 54.80
CA TRP A 256 -111.32 -3.00 54.87
C TRP A 256 -111.98 -2.57 53.56
N GLU A 257 -111.38 -2.88 52.41
CA GLU A 257 -112.00 -2.66 51.09
C GLU A 257 -113.35 -3.40 50.98
N ARG A 258 -113.44 -4.65 51.46
CA ARG A 258 -114.72 -5.39 51.53
C ARG A 258 -115.74 -4.74 52.46
N LYS A 259 -115.30 -4.22 53.62
CA LYS A 259 -116.20 -3.48 54.54
C LYS A 259 -116.70 -2.17 53.94
N VAL A 260 -115.83 -1.44 53.24
CA VAL A 260 -116.20 -0.21 52.51
C VAL A 260 -117.22 -0.55 51.43
N ALA A 261 -116.99 -1.59 50.63
CA ALA A 261 -117.95 -2.06 49.63
C ALA A 261 -119.31 -2.46 50.24
N GLY A 262 -119.31 -3.14 51.40
CA GLY A 262 -120.53 -3.45 52.15
C GLY A 262 -121.26 -2.20 52.65
N GLY A 263 -120.51 -1.20 53.12
CA GLY A 263 -121.03 0.11 53.51
C GLY A 263 -121.62 0.89 52.33
N GLU A 264 -120.95 0.89 51.18
CA GLU A 264 -121.41 1.54 49.95
C GLU A 264 -122.67 0.87 49.39
N MET A 265 -122.73 -0.47 49.36
CA MET A 265 -123.95 -1.21 48.96
C MET A 265 -125.13 -0.95 49.92
N SER A 266 -124.86 -0.82 51.22
CA SER A 266 -125.87 -0.46 52.22
C SER A 266 -126.36 0.98 52.02
N LEU A 267 -125.46 1.94 51.80
CA LEU A 267 -125.80 3.33 51.49
C LEU A 267 -126.58 3.45 50.18
N GLN A 268 -126.22 2.65 49.16
CA GLN A 268 -126.93 2.61 47.89
C GLN A 268 -128.34 2.02 48.05
N SER A 269 -128.50 1.01 48.91
CA SER A 269 -129.81 0.44 49.28
C SER A 269 -130.67 1.46 50.04
N TYR A 270 -130.11 2.18 51.01
CA TYR A 270 -130.79 3.29 51.70
C TYR A 270 -131.14 4.44 50.76
N ARG A 271 -130.29 4.79 49.78
CA ARG A 271 -130.63 5.78 48.75
C ARG A 271 -131.77 5.31 47.84
N ARG A 272 -131.81 4.02 47.47
CA ARG A 272 -132.91 3.45 46.66
C ARG A 272 -134.22 3.44 47.45
N ALA A 273 -134.20 3.06 48.73
CA ALA A 273 -135.36 3.12 49.61
C ALA A 273 -135.85 4.56 49.85
N TRP A 274 -134.93 5.52 50.07
CA TRP A 274 -135.26 6.94 50.19
C TRP A 274 -135.84 7.53 48.90
N ASN A 275 -135.31 7.15 47.74
CA ASN A 275 -135.86 7.60 46.45
C ASN A 275 -137.24 6.97 46.15
N GLN A 276 -137.53 5.75 46.58
CA GLN A 276 -138.88 5.16 46.47
C GLN A 276 -139.91 5.90 47.34
N VAL A 277 -139.55 6.30 48.57
CA VAL A 277 -140.43 7.11 49.44
C VAL A 277 -140.59 8.54 48.89
N LYS A 278 -139.55 9.11 48.26
CA LYS A 278 -139.60 10.44 47.62
C LYS A 278 -140.48 10.47 46.36
N MET A 279 -140.63 9.34 45.65
CA MET A 279 -141.44 9.24 44.42
C MET A 279 -142.91 8.90 44.68
N SER A 280 -143.28 8.48 45.90
CA SER A 280 -144.68 8.29 46.32
C SER A 280 -145.34 9.57 46.86
N GLY A 281 -144.57 10.66 46.99
CA GLY A 281 -145.08 12.00 47.33
C GLY A 281 -145.62 12.81 46.14
N ASN A 282 -145.87 12.18 44.98
CA ASN A 282 -146.28 12.86 43.75
C ASN A 282 -147.25 12.01 42.90
N GLN A 283 -148.36 11.55 43.49
CA GLN A 283 -149.59 11.10 42.78
C GLN A 283 -150.74 11.00 43.81
N HIS A 284 -151.75 11.88 43.65
CA HIS A 284 -153.12 11.89 44.20
C HIS A 284 -153.42 11.38 45.62
#